data_AF-X1JV72-F1
#
_entry.id   AF-X1JV72-F1
#
_cell.length_a   1.000
_cell.length_b   1.000
_cell.length_c   1.000
_cell.angle_alpha   90.00
_cell.angle_beta   90.00
_cell.angle_gamma   90.00
#
_symmetry.space_group_name_H-M   'P 1'
#
loop_
_entity.id
_entity.type
_entity.pdbx_description
1 polymer ?
#
loop_
_entity_poly.entity_id
_entity_poly.type
_entity_poly.pdbx_seq_one_letter_code
_entity_poly.pdbx_strand_id
1 'polypeptide(L)'
;ENIVLRRKIRTRLGESRLWIYDLVENEGFEKTPFMLLYHINGGFPVVAEGSRLISPSLEITPRDDEARKGKEDYDRFTSPIPGFKEKCYYHKMKEDSSGLVQCALINENLQGGSFGFYIKYKKEQLPEFVEWKMMGEGTYVVGVEPGNCTAEGREKLRKEGTLEFLEPGEKKEFELEIGVLSGKEAIDRFKAEVKAI
;
A
#
# COMPACT_ATOMS: atom_id res chain seq x y z
N GLU A 1 -12.12 12.69 -22.51
CA GLU A 1 -11.74 11.75 -21.43
C GLU A 1 -12.96 10.95 -20.98
N ASN A 2 -12.89 9.61 -21.01
CA ASN A 2 -13.88 8.71 -20.41
C ASN A 2 -13.16 7.44 -19.91
N ILE A 3 -12.74 7.43 -18.65
CA ILE A 3 -12.09 6.28 -18.01
C ILE A 3 -13.11 5.57 -17.13
N VAL A 4 -13.31 4.28 -17.38
CA VAL A 4 -14.30 3.46 -16.67
C VAL A 4 -13.58 2.40 -15.85
N LEU A 5 -13.89 2.34 -14.55
CA LEU A 5 -13.42 1.31 -13.63
C LEU A 5 -14.56 0.34 -13.32
N ARG A 6 -14.33 -0.95 -13.55
CA ARG A 6 -15.22 -2.04 -13.15
C ARG A 6 -14.55 -2.86 -12.07
N ARG A 7 -15.08 -2.77 -10.85
CA ARG A 7 -14.54 -3.46 -9.67
C ARG A 7 -15.36 -4.71 -9.33
N LYS A 8 -14.65 -5.79 -9.06
CA LYS A 8 -15.19 -7.00 -8.44
C LYS A 8 -14.49 -7.26 -7.12
N ILE A 9 -15.25 -7.21 -6.03
CA ILE A 9 -14.79 -7.63 -4.71
C ILE A 9 -15.40 -8.99 -4.41
N ARG A 10 -14.57 -9.96 -4.02
CA ARG A 10 -15.01 -11.31 -3.66
C ARG A 10 -14.41 -11.75 -2.34
N THR A 11 -15.12 -12.60 -1.63
CA THR A 11 -14.64 -13.37 -0.48
C THR A 11 -15.32 -14.75 -0.51
N ARG A 12 -14.95 -15.65 0.40
CA ARG A 12 -15.62 -16.95 0.59
C ARG A 12 -16.09 -17.05 2.04
N LEU A 13 -17.15 -17.81 2.27
CA LEU A 13 -17.66 -18.01 3.63
C LEU A 13 -16.57 -18.61 4.53
N GLY A 14 -16.27 -17.92 5.64
CA GLY A 14 -15.24 -18.32 6.59
C GLY A 14 -13.81 -17.87 6.27
N GLU A 15 -13.56 -17.21 5.13
CA GLU A 15 -12.24 -16.62 4.83
C GLU A 15 -12.03 -15.32 5.61
N SER A 16 -10.79 -15.09 6.05
CA SER A 16 -10.37 -13.84 6.69
C SER A 16 -9.74 -12.86 5.69
N ARG A 17 -10.10 -12.97 4.42
CA ARG A 17 -9.56 -12.18 3.31
C ARG A 17 -10.58 -11.90 2.22
N LEU A 18 -10.28 -10.89 1.42
CA LEU A 18 -11.01 -10.53 0.22
C LEU A 18 -10.03 -10.34 -0.94
N TRP A 19 -10.56 -10.49 -2.15
CA TRP A 19 -9.85 -10.18 -3.38
C TRP A 19 -10.57 -9.07 -4.11
N ILE A 20 -9.78 -8.13 -4.63
CA ILE A 20 -10.22 -7.07 -5.52
C ILE A 20 -9.65 -7.39 -6.90
N TYR A 21 -10.52 -7.41 -7.90
CA TYR A 21 -10.14 -7.40 -9.31
C TYR A 21 -10.78 -6.17 -9.93
N ASP A 22 -9.96 -5.29 -10.48
CA ASP A 22 -10.40 -4.10 -11.21
C ASP A 22 -9.98 -4.20 -12.67
N LEU A 23 -10.91 -3.84 -13.55
CA LEU A 23 -10.66 -3.60 -14.97
C LEU A 23 -10.87 -2.12 -15.24
N VAL A 24 -9.80 -1.41 -15.60
CA VAL A 24 -9.86 -0.01 -16.05
C VAL A 24 -9.78 0.04 -17.55
N GLU A 25 -10.69 0.79 -18.18
CA GLU A 25 -10.77 0.95 -19.64
C GLU A 25 -10.86 2.43 -20.00
N ASN A 26 -10.13 2.85 -21.04
CA ASN A 26 -10.38 4.12 -21.69
C ASN A 26 -11.45 3.96 -22.76
N GLU A 27 -12.71 4.21 -22.39
CA GLU A 27 -13.85 4.25 -23.32
C GLU A 27 -13.99 5.60 -24.04
N GLY A 28 -12.99 6.48 -23.91
CA GLY A 28 -12.89 7.72 -24.66
C GLY A 28 -12.26 7.51 -26.04
N PHE A 29 -12.18 8.60 -26.80
CA PHE A 29 -11.56 8.63 -28.14
C PHE A 29 -10.17 9.26 -28.15
N GLU A 30 -9.64 9.63 -26.97
CA GLU A 30 -8.35 10.32 -26.82
C GLU A 30 -7.45 9.59 -25.82
N LYS A 31 -6.15 9.63 -26.08
CA LYS A 31 -5.12 9.20 -25.13
C LYS A 31 -5.25 10.00 -23.84
N THR A 32 -5.43 9.32 -22.71
CA THR A 32 -5.78 9.94 -21.43
C THR A 32 -4.74 9.60 -20.35
N PRO A 33 -4.26 10.57 -19.54
CA PRO A 33 -3.41 10.29 -18.39
C PRO A 33 -4.06 9.33 -17.40
N PHE A 34 -3.31 8.34 -16.92
CA PHE A 34 -3.83 7.32 -16.02
C PHE A 34 -2.94 7.15 -14.79
N MET A 35 -3.51 7.46 -13.62
CA MET A 35 -2.89 7.29 -12.32
C MET A 35 -3.87 6.55 -11.42
N LEU A 36 -3.41 5.44 -10.82
CA LEU A 36 -4.18 4.60 -9.93
C LEU A 36 -3.34 4.28 -8.69
N LEU A 37 -3.95 4.49 -7.53
CA LEU A 37 -3.38 4.20 -6.23
C LEU A 37 -4.46 3.55 -5.36
N TYR A 38 -4.17 2.40 -4.77
CA TYR A 38 -5.06 1.76 -3.81
C TYR A 38 -4.75 2.30 -2.41
N HIS A 39 -5.49 3.33 -2.01
CA HIS A 39 -5.29 4.02 -0.73
C HIS A 39 -5.85 3.21 0.46
N ILE A 40 -5.11 2.19 0.89
CA ILE A 40 -5.52 1.27 1.96
C ILE A 40 -4.96 1.76 3.29
N ASN A 41 -5.84 2.09 4.22
CA ASN A 41 -5.48 2.73 5.48
C ASN A 41 -5.74 1.81 6.67
N GLY A 42 -4.74 1.65 7.54
CA GLY A 42 -4.84 1.00 8.84
C GLY A 42 -4.90 2.02 9.97
N GLY A 43 -5.83 1.84 10.91
CA GLY A 43 -5.90 2.58 12.17
C GLY A 43 -5.83 1.64 13.38
N PHE A 44 -6.26 2.10 14.55
CA PHE A 44 -6.45 1.21 15.70
C PHE A 44 -7.44 0.08 15.35
N PRO A 45 -7.20 -1.19 15.76
CA PRO A 45 -6.15 -1.65 16.66
C PRO A 45 -4.85 -2.08 15.98
N VAL A 46 -4.74 -2.07 14.65
CA VAL A 46 -3.52 -2.54 13.97
C VAL A 46 -2.39 -1.52 14.03
N VAL A 47 -2.73 -0.23 13.99
CA VAL A 47 -1.80 0.86 14.26
C VAL A 47 -1.97 1.25 15.72
N ALA A 48 -0.88 1.15 16.46
CA ALA A 48 -0.72 1.47 17.88
C ALA A 48 0.78 1.65 18.21
N GLU A 49 1.11 2.10 19.41
CA GLU A 49 2.51 2.15 19.84
C GLU A 49 3.19 0.78 19.75
N GLY A 50 4.33 0.72 19.05
CA GLY A 50 5.11 -0.49 18.86
C GLY A 50 4.64 -1.40 17.73
N SER A 51 3.51 -1.08 17.07
CA SER A 51 3.10 -1.72 15.82
C SER A 51 4.01 -1.32 14.65
N ARG A 52 3.98 -2.09 13.56
CA ARG A 52 4.98 -2.00 12.48
C ARG A 52 4.44 -2.27 11.08
N LEU A 53 5.13 -1.74 10.08
CA LEU A 53 5.06 -2.18 8.69
C LEU A 53 6.05 -3.33 8.45
N ILE A 54 5.58 -4.43 7.89
CA ILE A 54 6.41 -5.51 7.35
C ILE A 54 6.37 -5.42 5.83
N SER A 55 7.53 -5.28 5.19
CA SER A 55 7.64 -5.15 3.75
C SER A 55 8.96 -5.70 3.21
N PRO A 56 9.00 -6.20 1.96
CA PRO A 56 10.22 -6.59 1.26
C PRO A 56 10.86 -5.37 0.56
N SER A 57 11.02 -4.26 1.28
CA SER A 57 11.54 -3.01 0.72
C SER A 57 13.04 -3.10 0.50
N LEU A 58 13.49 -2.79 -0.72
CA LEU A 58 14.91 -2.69 -1.10
C LEU A 58 15.48 -1.30 -0.85
N GLU A 59 14.65 -0.28 -1.06
CA GLU A 59 15.02 1.12 -0.92
C GLU A 59 13.82 1.91 -0.39
N ILE A 60 14.11 2.89 0.47
CA ILE A 60 13.15 3.82 1.04
C ILE A 60 13.60 5.24 0.70
N THR A 61 12.74 6.00 0.02
CA THR A 61 12.99 7.40 -0.32
C THR A 61 11.97 8.29 0.41
N PRO A 62 12.40 9.18 1.31
CA PRO A 62 11.49 10.14 1.92
C PRO A 62 10.98 11.14 0.87
N ARG A 63 9.69 11.45 0.89
CA ARG A 63 9.07 12.41 -0.03
C ARG A 63 9.64 13.82 0.11
N ASP A 64 9.83 14.26 1.35
CA ASP A 64 10.26 15.62 1.68
C ASP A 64 11.19 15.65 2.91
N ASP A 65 11.56 16.87 3.33
CA ASP A 65 12.43 17.10 4.49
C ASP A 65 11.79 16.69 5.82
N GLU A 66 10.46 16.66 5.92
CA GLU A 66 9.77 16.21 7.13
C GLU A 66 9.84 14.68 7.25
N ALA A 67 9.58 13.96 6.16
CA ALA A 67 9.77 12.52 6.08
C ALA A 67 11.23 12.12 6.33
N ARG A 68 12.20 12.91 5.84
CA ARG A 68 13.64 12.67 6.05
C ARG A 68 14.03 12.58 7.52
N LYS A 69 13.39 13.37 8.40
CA LYS A 69 13.64 13.37 9.85
C LYS A 69 13.28 12.05 10.55
N GLY A 70 12.51 11.18 9.91
CA GLY A 70 12.08 9.90 10.50
C GLY A 70 12.34 8.69 9.60
N LYS A 71 13.22 8.81 8.60
CA LYS A 71 13.45 7.76 7.59
C LYS A 71 13.87 6.43 8.21
N GLU A 72 14.77 6.46 9.19
CA GLU A 72 15.31 5.24 9.81
C GLU A 72 14.27 4.46 10.63
N ASP A 73 13.16 5.10 11.00
CA ASP A 73 12.03 4.51 11.72
C ASP A 73 10.76 4.49 10.86
N TYR A 74 10.88 4.40 9.53
CA TYR A 74 9.72 4.36 8.63
C TYR A 74 8.73 3.26 9.08
N ASP A 75 9.26 2.06 9.38
CA ASP A 75 8.48 0.86 9.69
C ASP A 75 7.87 0.81 11.09
N ARG A 76 8.16 1.76 11.99
CA ARG A 76 7.73 1.71 13.41
C ARG A 76 6.72 2.80 13.76
N PHE A 77 5.64 2.43 14.44
CA PHE A 77 4.59 3.37 14.80
C PHE A 77 4.63 3.76 16.28
N THR A 78 4.51 5.06 16.55
CA THR A 78 4.53 5.65 17.89
C THR A 78 3.12 5.73 18.46
N SER A 79 2.96 6.07 19.74
CA SER A 79 1.70 6.64 20.23
C SER A 79 1.31 7.92 19.43
N PRO A 80 0.03 8.34 19.42
CA PRO A 80 -0.38 9.61 18.80
C PRO A 80 0.42 10.80 19.35
N ILE A 81 0.79 11.73 18.46
CA ILE A 81 1.62 12.89 18.75
C ILE A 81 0.84 14.17 18.41
N PRO A 82 0.67 15.11 19.36
CA PRO A 82 0.07 16.42 19.07
C PRO A 82 0.82 17.15 17.96
N GLY A 83 0.09 17.65 16.96
CA GLY A 83 0.69 18.43 15.86
C GLY A 83 1.65 17.65 14.96
N PHE A 84 1.58 16.32 14.94
CA PHE A 84 2.37 15.49 14.02
C PHE A 84 2.14 15.92 12.57
N LYS A 85 3.23 16.08 11.82
CA LYS A 85 3.18 16.30 10.37
C LYS A 85 3.32 14.96 9.67
N GLU A 86 2.47 14.71 8.67
CA GLU A 86 2.54 13.48 7.89
C GLU A 86 3.96 13.22 7.36
N LYS A 87 4.30 11.94 7.24
CA LYS A 87 5.54 11.50 6.60
C LYS A 87 5.19 10.51 5.53
N CYS A 88 5.68 10.76 4.32
CA CYS A 88 5.41 9.93 3.17
C CYS A 88 6.73 9.31 2.68
N TYR A 89 6.71 8.01 2.43
CA TYR A 89 7.88 7.26 1.97
C TYR A 89 7.54 6.48 0.70
N TYR A 90 8.45 6.50 -0.27
CA TYR A 90 8.37 5.70 -1.49
C TYR A 90 9.23 4.45 -1.34
N HIS A 91 8.64 3.28 -1.60
CA HIS A 91 9.30 1.99 -1.40
C HIS A 91 9.60 1.33 -2.74
N LYS A 92 10.87 0.96 -2.95
CA LYS A 92 11.22 0.00 -3.99
C LYS A 92 10.98 -1.42 -3.47
N MET A 93 9.77 -1.92 -3.64
CA MET A 93 9.39 -3.26 -3.18
C MET A 93 9.97 -4.37 -4.07
N LYS A 94 10.47 -5.45 -3.45
CA LYS A 94 10.84 -6.70 -4.10
C LYS A 94 9.62 -7.63 -4.21
N GLU A 95 9.50 -8.31 -5.33
CA GLU A 95 8.50 -9.35 -5.57
C GLU A 95 9.09 -10.75 -5.34
N ASP A 96 8.22 -11.71 -5.02
CA ASP A 96 8.59 -13.12 -4.97
C ASP A 96 8.71 -13.73 -6.39
N SER A 97 9.05 -15.02 -6.45
CA SER A 97 9.23 -15.74 -7.73
C SER A 97 7.96 -15.85 -8.58
N SER A 98 6.79 -15.50 -8.04
CA SER A 98 5.50 -15.45 -8.75
C SER A 98 5.12 -14.05 -9.22
N GLY A 99 5.95 -13.03 -8.95
CA GLY A 99 5.68 -11.63 -9.29
C GLY A 99 4.78 -10.91 -8.29
N LEU A 100 4.58 -11.48 -7.09
CA LEU A 100 3.77 -10.87 -6.04
C LEU A 100 4.64 -10.11 -5.04
N VAL A 101 4.17 -8.92 -4.67
CA VAL A 101 4.64 -8.19 -3.49
C VAL A 101 3.67 -8.44 -2.36
N GLN A 102 4.19 -8.58 -1.14
CA GLN A 102 3.39 -8.82 0.06
C GLN A 102 3.88 -7.91 1.19
N CYS A 103 2.99 -7.16 1.81
CA CYS A 103 3.30 -6.30 2.96
C CYS A 103 2.18 -6.35 3.99
N ALA A 104 2.45 -5.96 5.24
CA ALA A 104 1.46 -5.97 6.31
C ALA A 104 1.68 -4.88 7.34
N LEU A 105 0.58 -4.36 7.89
CA LEU A 105 0.60 -3.66 9.16
C LEU A 105 0.33 -4.68 10.27
N ILE A 106 1.17 -4.70 11.30
CA ILE A 106 1.08 -5.66 12.40
C ILE A 106 1.15 -4.98 13.76
N ASN A 107 0.32 -5.45 14.68
CA ASN A 107 0.37 -5.12 16.10
C ASN A 107 0.58 -6.42 16.90
N GLU A 108 1.79 -6.60 17.41
CA GLU A 108 2.15 -7.77 18.24
C GLU A 108 1.78 -7.56 19.72
N ASN A 109 1.45 -6.32 20.14
CA ASN A 109 1.29 -5.89 21.53
C ASN A 109 -0.17 -5.65 21.98
N LEU A 110 -1.16 -6.04 21.17
CA LEU A 110 -2.57 -5.81 21.49
C LEU A 110 -3.03 -6.70 22.66
N GLN A 111 -3.77 -6.11 23.61
CA GLN A 111 -4.40 -6.86 24.69
C GLN A 111 -5.43 -7.84 24.10
N GLY A 112 -5.25 -9.14 24.33
CA GLY A 112 -6.06 -10.20 23.73
C GLY A 112 -5.38 -10.96 22.57
N GLY A 113 -4.15 -10.58 22.20
CA GLY A 113 -3.32 -11.31 21.22
C GLY A 113 -2.89 -10.43 20.06
N SER A 114 -2.00 -10.94 19.19
CA SER A 114 -1.48 -10.17 18.06
C SER A 114 -2.47 -10.07 16.90
N PHE A 115 -2.48 -8.94 16.19
CA PHE A 115 -3.41 -8.68 15.09
C PHE A 115 -2.71 -7.92 13.94
N GLY A 116 -3.09 -8.19 12.70
CA GLY A 116 -2.56 -7.51 11.53
C GLY A 116 -3.48 -7.61 10.33
N PHE A 117 -3.17 -6.85 9.29
CA PHE A 117 -3.67 -7.15 7.95
C PHE A 117 -2.54 -7.04 6.95
N TYR A 118 -2.62 -7.85 5.90
CA TYR A 118 -1.69 -7.86 4.79
C TYR A 118 -2.36 -7.41 3.49
N ILE A 119 -1.52 -6.99 2.56
CA ILE A 119 -1.87 -6.76 1.17
C ILE A 119 -0.91 -7.59 0.32
N LYS A 120 -1.46 -8.33 -0.65
CA LYS A 120 -0.69 -8.93 -1.75
C LYS A 120 -1.14 -8.32 -3.07
N TYR A 121 -0.20 -8.02 -3.94
CA TYR A 121 -0.47 -7.44 -5.25
C TYR A 121 0.61 -7.83 -6.27
N LYS A 122 0.32 -7.74 -7.56
CA LYS A 122 1.29 -7.99 -8.62
C LYS A 122 2.14 -6.75 -8.87
N LYS A 123 3.47 -6.89 -8.82
CA LYS A 123 4.39 -5.76 -9.04
C LYS A 123 4.24 -5.16 -10.43
N GLU A 124 4.03 -5.99 -11.45
CA GLU A 124 3.84 -5.55 -12.84
C GLU A 124 2.62 -4.64 -13.00
N GLN A 125 1.55 -4.88 -12.22
CA GLN A 125 0.34 -4.07 -12.24
C GLN A 125 0.47 -2.80 -11.39
N LEU A 126 1.18 -2.87 -10.26
CA LEU A 126 1.34 -1.79 -9.30
C LEU A 126 2.84 -1.64 -8.93
N PRO A 127 3.65 -1.06 -9.82
CA PRO A 127 5.10 -0.97 -9.63
C PRO A 127 5.51 -0.04 -8.47
N GLU A 128 4.67 0.94 -8.13
CA GLU A 128 4.95 1.92 -7.09
C GLU A 128 4.29 1.54 -5.77
N PHE A 129 4.90 1.99 -4.66
CA PHE A 129 4.33 1.81 -3.33
C PHE A 129 4.60 3.05 -2.47
N VAL A 130 3.54 3.61 -1.91
CA VAL A 130 3.60 4.74 -0.98
C VAL A 130 3.21 4.26 0.42
N GLU A 131 4.07 4.55 1.40
CA GLU A 131 3.68 4.53 2.80
C GLU A 131 3.34 5.96 3.23
N TRP A 132 2.10 6.18 3.65
CA TRP A 132 1.65 7.44 4.21
C TRP A 132 1.46 7.31 5.72
N LYS A 133 2.33 7.94 6.50
CA LYS A 133 2.40 7.78 7.94
C LYS A 133 1.89 9.04 8.65
N MET A 134 0.75 8.93 9.34
CA MET A 134 0.16 10.01 10.11
C MET A 134 -0.02 9.62 11.58
N MET A 135 0.97 9.92 12.43
CA MET A 135 0.94 9.61 13.86
C MET A 135 0.26 10.72 14.69
N GLY A 136 -0.67 11.48 14.11
CA GLY A 136 -1.30 12.63 14.76
C GLY A 136 -2.48 12.27 15.65
N GLU A 137 -2.69 13.03 16.73
CA GLU A 137 -3.94 12.98 17.50
C GLU A 137 -5.15 13.30 16.62
N GLY A 138 -6.22 12.50 16.72
CA GLY A 138 -7.44 12.66 15.91
C GLY A 138 -7.30 12.19 14.45
N THR A 139 -6.09 11.96 13.96
CA THR A 139 -5.78 11.51 12.59
C THR A 139 -4.77 10.36 12.56
N TYR A 140 -4.80 9.47 13.56
CA TYR A 140 -3.81 8.42 13.78
C TYR A 140 -4.03 7.23 12.84
N VAL A 141 -3.27 7.18 11.74
CA VAL A 141 -3.49 6.26 10.62
C VAL A 141 -2.20 6.02 9.81
N VAL A 142 -2.08 4.86 9.18
CA VAL A 142 -1.02 4.54 8.22
C VAL A 142 -1.64 4.03 6.92
N GLY A 143 -1.29 4.67 5.81
CA GLY A 143 -1.59 4.24 4.45
C GLY A 143 -0.50 3.28 3.92
N VAL A 144 -0.94 2.19 3.32
CA VAL A 144 -0.13 1.20 2.59
C VAL A 144 -0.66 1.12 1.17
N GLU A 145 -0.01 1.81 0.25
CA GLU A 145 -0.65 2.30 -0.96
C GLU A 145 0.09 1.82 -2.22
N PRO A 146 -0.17 0.58 -2.69
CA PRO A 146 0.34 0.14 -3.97
C PRO A 146 -0.36 0.90 -5.11
N GLY A 147 0.42 1.30 -6.11
CA GLY A 147 -0.04 2.13 -7.22
C GLY A 147 0.78 1.94 -8.49
N ASN A 148 0.34 2.57 -9.58
CA ASN A 148 1.16 2.72 -10.80
C ASN A 148 1.95 4.05 -10.80
N CYS A 149 1.84 4.83 -9.74
CA CYS A 149 2.45 6.15 -9.64
C CYS A 149 2.77 6.52 -8.19
N THR A 150 3.72 7.44 -8.01
CA THR A 150 3.97 8.10 -6.72
C THR A 150 2.99 9.24 -6.46
N ALA A 151 3.00 9.79 -5.24
CA ALA A 151 2.12 10.89 -4.80
C ALA A 151 2.57 12.30 -5.28
N GLU A 152 3.41 12.37 -6.32
CA GLU A 152 4.01 13.62 -6.83
C GLU A 152 3.11 14.40 -7.81
N GLY A 153 2.01 13.80 -8.26
CA GLY A 153 1.01 14.43 -9.11
C GLY A 153 1.34 14.49 -10.61
N ARG A 154 0.30 14.69 -11.43
CA ARG A 154 0.37 14.57 -12.90
C ARG A 154 1.41 15.48 -13.56
N GLU A 155 1.59 16.71 -13.06
CA GLU A 155 2.52 17.66 -13.68
C GLU A 155 3.97 17.19 -13.55
N LYS A 156 4.38 16.79 -12.33
CA LYS A 156 5.74 16.33 -12.07
C LYS A 156 6.03 15.01 -12.78
N LEU A 157 5.12 14.03 -12.66
CA LEU A 157 5.27 12.75 -13.36
C LEU A 157 5.32 12.91 -14.89
N ARG A 158 4.61 13.89 -15.46
CA ARG A 158 4.71 14.20 -16.89
C ARG A 158 6.09 14.76 -17.27
N LYS A 159 6.64 15.66 -16.45
CA LYS A 159 7.99 16.23 -16.68
C LYS A 159 9.08 15.17 -16.55
N GLU A 160 8.89 14.20 -15.65
CA GLU A 160 9.81 13.09 -15.41
C GLU A 160 9.63 11.92 -16.40
N GLY A 161 8.58 11.94 -17.22
CA GLY A 161 8.29 10.88 -18.20
C GLY A 161 7.73 9.60 -17.58
N THR A 162 7.29 9.64 -16.33
CA THR A 162 6.76 8.50 -15.56
C THR A 162 5.24 8.49 -15.47
N LEU A 163 4.55 9.53 -15.98
CA LEU A 163 3.10 9.55 -16.08
C LEU A 163 2.61 8.53 -17.10
N GLU A 164 1.84 7.54 -16.65
CA GLU A 164 1.20 6.59 -17.53
C GLU A 164 -0.01 7.20 -18.27
N PHE A 165 -0.35 6.57 -19.39
CA PHE A 165 -1.50 6.92 -20.22
C PHE A 165 -2.22 5.65 -20.66
N LEU A 166 -3.51 5.78 -20.97
CA LEU A 166 -4.30 4.76 -21.65
C LEU A 166 -4.70 5.26 -23.05
N GLU A 167 -4.44 4.46 -24.07
CA GLU A 167 -4.94 4.68 -25.43
C GLU A 167 -6.45 4.38 -25.53
N PRO A 168 -7.17 4.91 -26.52
CA PRO A 168 -8.58 4.58 -26.75
C PRO A 168 -8.82 3.07 -26.86
N GLY A 169 -9.73 2.54 -26.03
CA GLY A 169 -10.03 1.10 -25.93
C GLY A 169 -9.02 0.27 -25.15
N GLU A 170 -7.92 0.86 -24.65
CA GLU A 170 -6.94 0.16 -23.83
C GLU A 170 -7.55 -0.22 -22.48
N LYS A 171 -7.20 -1.43 -22.02
CA LYS A 171 -7.64 -2.02 -20.75
C LYS A 171 -6.44 -2.39 -19.90
N LYS A 172 -6.51 -2.08 -18.60
CA LYS A 172 -5.56 -2.55 -17.59
C LYS A 172 -6.29 -3.28 -16.47
N GLU A 173 -5.70 -4.37 -16.01
CA GLU A 173 -6.21 -5.20 -14.93
C GLU A 173 -5.37 -5.01 -13.66
N PHE A 174 -6.03 -5.01 -12.51
CA PHE A 174 -5.39 -4.88 -11.21
C PHE A 174 -5.97 -5.90 -10.23
N GLU A 175 -5.10 -6.65 -9.59
CA GLU A 175 -5.45 -7.70 -8.65
C GLU A 175 -4.78 -7.45 -7.30
N LEU A 176 -5.62 -7.45 -6.25
CA LEU A 176 -5.16 -7.33 -4.86
C LEU A 176 -5.85 -8.37 -3.99
N GLU A 177 -5.10 -8.89 -3.03
CA GLU A 177 -5.63 -9.64 -1.90
C GLU A 177 -5.41 -8.81 -0.63
N ILE A 178 -6.46 -8.63 0.16
CA ILE A 178 -6.37 -8.02 1.49
C ILE A 178 -6.85 -9.05 2.49
N GLY A 179 -6.03 -9.37 3.48
CA GLY A 179 -6.37 -10.40 4.46
C GLY A 179 -5.92 -10.07 5.87
N VAL A 180 -6.54 -10.73 6.85
CA VAL A 180 -6.28 -10.55 8.27
C VAL A 180 -5.26 -11.57 8.77
N LEU A 181 -4.30 -11.11 9.56
CA LEU A 181 -3.37 -11.91 10.33
C LEU A 181 -3.88 -11.96 11.77
N SER A 182 -4.55 -13.06 12.14
CA SER A 182 -5.09 -13.25 13.48
C SER A 182 -4.14 -14.10 14.33
N GLY A 183 -3.61 -13.51 15.39
CA GLY A 183 -2.73 -14.19 16.34
C GLY A 183 -1.26 -14.23 15.91
N LYS A 184 -0.42 -14.58 16.89
CA LYS A 184 1.04 -14.58 16.74
C LYS A 184 1.53 -15.51 15.62
N GLU A 185 0.96 -16.71 15.52
CA GLU A 185 1.38 -17.70 14.53
C GLU A 185 1.17 -17.23 13.09
N ALA A 186 0.05 -16.55 12.81
CA ALA A 186 -0.22 -15.99 11.48
C ALA A 186 0.78 -14.89 11.12
N ILE A 187 1.12 -14.02 12.09
CA ILE A 187 2.11 -12.95 11.91
C ILE A 187 3.52 -13.51 11.72
N ASP A 188 3.94 -14.47 12.54
CA ASP A 188 5.27 -15.09 12.44
C ASP A 188 5.45 -15.76 11.07
N ARG A 189 4.43 -16.48 10.58
CA ARG A 189 4.44 -17.09 9.26
C ARG A 189 4.57 -16.04 8.16
N PHE A 190 3.79 -14.98 8.21
CA PHE A 190 3.85 -13.91 7.22
C PHE A 190 5.21 -13.21 7.22
N LYS A 191 5.80 -12.95 8.39
CA LYS A 191 7.16 -12.40 8.50
C LYS A 191 8.20 -13.31 7.87
N ALA A 192 8.07 -14.63 8.03
CA ALA A 192 8.95 -15.60 7.39
C ALA A 192 8.78 -15.61 5.86
N GLU A 193 7.54 -15.54 5.37
CA GLU A 193 7.24 -15.43 3.93
C GLU A 193 7.89 -14.18 3.32
N VAL A 194 7.68 -12.99 3.93
CA VAL A 194 8.27 -11.73 3.43
C VAL A 194 9.80 -11.75 3.50
N LYS A 195 10.39 -12.35 4.54
CA LYS A 195 11.86 -12.47 4.66
C LYS A 195 12.46 -13.40 3.59
N ALA A 196 11.69 -14.36 3.09
CA ALA A 196 12.14 -15.29 2.06
C ALA A 196 12.11 -14.70 0.64
N ILE A 197 11.48 -13.52 0.47
CA ILE A 197 11.43 -12.79 -0.81
C ILE A 197 12.82 -12.27 -1.18
#